data_AF-A0A2U2N095-F1
#
_entry.id   AF-A0A2U2N095-F1
#
_cell.length_a   1.000
_cell.length_b   1.000
_cell.length_c   1.000
_cell.angle_alpha   90.00
_cell.angle_beta   90.00
_cell.angle_gamma   90.00
#
_symmetry.space_group_name_H-M   'P 1'
#
loop_
_entity.id
_entity.type
_entity.pdbx_description
1 polymer ?
#
loop_
_entity_poly.entity_id
_entity_poly.type
_entity_poly.pdbx_seq_one_letter_code
_entity_poly.pdbx_strand_id
1 'polypeptide(L)'
;MGYNNMFGSRRQFIDNSTDDDTSTPSADLLHAAKDVTVKPEQKPLRFEGFGSTLPLLLERPSKYIQRMTGAARNMIQTADGSPAESRILFSPVVSLPFFVLDGSEKFANEDVLKYPLLHAPANHPLTDPEQLDVYVLTLITMYVTAGMLAEDYDGSVYTYGVEGEFEIADDVWAAAEEWSKDVAPIIREINLARIAQFASLAWEEEQPAFEMLEQAWGVNPDDWQPLADKMPENVDLLKHDYDIITNLPFEPYSELSSQYEQELKDKAEEAAAPMAESLI
;
A
#
# COMPACT_ATOMS: atom_id res chain seq x y z
N MET A 1 -5.14 13.15 -19.80
CA MET A 1 -6.59 12.91 -20.00
C MET A 1 -7.20 12.77 -18.62
N GLY A 2 -8.22 13.56 -18.28
CA GLY A 2 -8.71 13.69 -16.90
C GLY A 2 -9.67 12.58 -16.48
N TYR A 3 -9.68 12.27 -15.18
CA TYR A 3 -10.44 11.22 -14.48
C TYR A 3 -11.97 11.38 -14.47
N ASN A 4 -12.55 12.24 -15.31
CA ASN A 4 -13.93 12.69 -15.18
C ASN A 4 -15.01 11.76 -15.78
N ASN A 5 -14.66 10.58 -16.29
CA ASN A 5 -15.61 9.76 -17.05
C ASN A 5 -15.97 8.40 -16.42
N MET A 6 -15.60 8.10 -15.18
CA MET A 6 -15.85 6.77 -14.58
C MET A 6 -17.11 6.66 -13.70
N PHE A 7 -17.80 7.76 -13.34
CA PHE A 7 -18.94 7.68 -12.41
C PHE A 7 -20.15 8.48 -12.91
N GLY A 8 -21.29 7.81 -12.98
CA GLY A 8 -22.52 8.28 -13.63
C GLY A 8 -23.13 9.56 -13.01
N SER A 9 -23.78 10.31 -13.89
CA SER A 9 -24.54 11.56 -13.73
C SER A 9 -25.12 11.92 -12.34
N ARG A 10 -24.67 13.08 -11.84
CA ARG A 10 -25.22 13.99 -10.81
C ARG A 10 -26.75 13.93 -10.61
N ARG A 11 -27.19 13.81 -9.35
CA ARG A 11 -28.40 14.48 -8.85
C ARG A 11 -28.10 15.29 -7.58
N GLN A 12 -28.59 16.53 -7.60
CA GLN A 12 -28.54 17.53 -6.53
C GLN A 12 -29.41 17.12 -5.33
N PHE A 13 -28.99 17.38 -4.09
CA PHE A 13 -29.43 18.55 -3.28
C PHE A 13 -29.04 18.44 -1.79
N ILE A 14 -28.49 19.58 -1.31
CA ILE A 14 -28.66 20.26 -0.01
C ILE A 14 -27.84 19.84 1.22
N ASP A 15 -26.96 20.79 1.54
CA ASP A 15 -26.22 21.15 2.74
C ASP A 15 -27.07 21.31 4.02
N ASN A 16 -26.54 20.82 5.15
CA ASN A 16 -26.32 21.65 6.36
C ASN A 16 -25.89 20.77 7.54
N SER A 17 -24.70 21.04 8.06
CA SER A 17 -24.47 21.54 9.43
C SER A 17 -23.14 21.03 10.00
N THR A 18 -22.34 22.03 10.33
CA THR A 18 -21.17 22.05 11.22
C THR A 18 -21.42 21.32 12.54
N ASP A 19 -20.43 20.56 13.01
CA ASP A 19 -19.89 20.75 14.35
C ASP A 19 -18.46 20.19 14.44
N ASP A 20 -17.62 21.00 15.10
CA ASP A 20 -16.27 20.71 15.58
C ASP A 20 -16.31 19.50 16.53
N ASP A 21 -15.50 18.47 16.28
CA ASP A 21 -15.00 17.60 17.34
C ASP A 21 -13.67 16.97 16.90
N THR A 22 -12.57 17.48 17.46
CA THR A 22 -11.21 16.92 17.32
C THR A 22 -11.06 15.69 18.21
N SER A 23 -11.88 14.66 17.96
CA SER A 23 -11.86 13.42 18.73
C SER A 23 -11.32 12.30 17.85
N THR A 24 -10.05 11.94 18.03
CA THR A 24 -9.43 10.73 17.48
C THR A 24 -10.41 9.55 17.63
N PRO A 25 -10.71 8.79 16.56
CA PRO A 25 -11.67 7.72 16.62
C PRO A 25 -11.14 6.64 17.58
N SER A 26 -11.94 6.33 18.60
CA SER A 26 -11.55 5.38 19.64
C SER A 26 -11.29 4.02 19.00
N ALA A 27 -10.13 3.40 19.26
CA ALA A 27 -9.71 2.09 18.75
C ALA A 27 -10.77 0.98 18.92
N ASP A 28 -11.70 1.17 19.87
CA ASP A 28 -12.88 0.32 20.07
C ASP A 28 -13.81 0.23 18.83
N LEU A 29 -13.93 1.29 18.03
CA LEU A 29 -14.75 1.31 16.81
C LEU A 29 -14.08 0.57 15.66
N LEU A 30 -12.75 0.66 15.53
CA LEU A 30 -11.99 -0.09 14.54
C LEU A 30 -12.09 -1.60 14.79
N HIS A 31 -12.08 -2.04 16.05
CA HIS A 31 -12.29 -3.44 16.41
C HIS A 31 -13.75 -3.93 16.30
N ALA A 32 -14.71 -3.04 16.03
CA ALA A 32 -16.12 -3.37 15.85
C ALA A 32 -16.45 -3.89 14.44
N ALA A 33 -15.51 -3.84 13.48
CA ALA A 33 -15.65 -4.34 12.10
C ALA A 33 -15.88 -5.87 11.96
N LYS A 34 -16.17 -6.57 13.06
CA LYS A 34 -16.42 -8.02 13.13
C LYS A 34 -17.70 -8.48 12.42
N ASP A 35 -18.54 -7.56 11.94
CA ASP A 35 -19.76 -7.90 11.21
C ASP A 35 -19.52 -8.30 9.74
N VAL A 36 -18.27 -8.21 9.23
CA VAL A 36 -17.90 -8.92 8.00
C VAL A 36 -17.91 -10.43 8.28
N THR A 37 -18.97 -11.10 7.86
CA THR A 37 -19.24 -12.49 8.25
C THR A 37 -18.29 -13.46 7.53
N VAL A 38 -17.11 -13.71 8.11
CA VAL A 38 -16.22 -14.80 7.66
C VAL A 38 -16.93 -16.12 7.95
N LYS A 39 -17.25 -16.89 6.91
CA LYS A 39 -17.82 -18.22 7.11
C LYS A 39 -16.73 -19.12 7.72
N PRO A 40 -17.00 -19.82 8.84
CA PRO A 40 -15.98 -20.60 9.57
C PRO A 40 -15.35 -21.77 8.78
N GLU A 41 -15.80 -22.04 7.55
CA GLU A 41 -15.29 -23.09 6.67
C GLU A 41 -14.40 -22.57 5.52
N GLN A 42 -14.26 -21.25 5.34
CA GLN A 42 -13.44 -20.69 4.26
C GLN A 42 -11.95 -20.80 4.59
N LYS A 43 -11.20 -21.48 3.71
CA LYS A 43 -9.74 -21.45 3.76
C LYS A 43 -9.25 -20.09 3.26
N PRO A 44 -8.24 -19.48 3.92
CA PRO A 44 -7.68 -18.24 3.42
C PRO A 44 -7.02 -18.46 2.06
N LEU A 45 -7.30 -17.56 1.13
CA LEU A 45 -6.58 -17.40 -0.12
C LEU A 45 -5.23 -16.78 0.17
N ARG A 46 -4.22 -17.21 -0.58
CA ARG A 46 -2.85 -16.70 -0.48
C ARG A 46 -2.45 -16.02 -1.79
N PHE A 47 -2.03 -14.78 -1.69
CA PHE A 47 -1.45 -14.00 -2.80
C PHE A 47 0.04 -13.85 -2.53
N GLU A 48 0.83 -14.70 -3.16
CA GLU A 48 2.28 -14.77 -2.97
C GLU A 48 2.98 -13.56 -3.59
N GLY A 49 3.89 -12.94 -2.84
CA GLY A 49 4.67 -11.79 -3.31
C GLY A 49 3.86 -10.50 -3.41
N PHE A 50 2.77 -10.35 -2.65
CA PHE A 50 1.96 -9.14 -2.65
C PHE A 50 2.31 -8.20 -1.50
N GLY A 51 2.83 -8.72 -0.38
CA GLY A 51 3.06 -7.96 0.84
C GLY A 51 4.41 -7.26 0.87
N SER A 52 4.48 -6.20 1.69
CA SER A 52 5.72 -5.44 1.97
C SER A 52 5.84 -5.07 3.45
N THR A 53 4.97 -5.61 4.31
CA THR A 53 4.73 -5.18 5.70
C THR A 53 3.95 -3.86 5.73
N LEU A 54 2.66 -3.95 5.43
CA LEU A 54 1.69 -2.84 5.50
C LEU A 54 1.95 -1.88 6.67
N PRO A 55 1.75 -0.55 6.51
CA PRO A 55 1.64 0.19 5.24
C PRO A 55 3.02 0.69 4.75
N LEU A 56 4.11 0.15 5.29
CA LEU A 56 5.46 0.61 4.99
C LEU A 56 5.96 0.01 3.67
N LEU A 57 6.75 0.77 2.93
CA LEU A 57 7.51 0.30 1.77
C LEU A 57 8.91 -0.09 2.24
N LEU A 58 9.09 -1.38 2.57
CA LEU A 58 10.35 -1.92 3.11
C LEU A 58 11.34 -2.38 2.02
N GLU A 59 11.10 -2.01 0.77
CA GLU A 59 11.84 -2.49 -0.40
C GLU A 59 12.56 -1.36 -1.13
N ARG A 60 13.66 -1.68 -1.82
CA ARG A 60 14.30 -0.75 -2.76
C ARG A 60 13.34 -0.38 -3.91
N PRO A 61 13.53 0.79 -4.55
CA PRO A 61 12.65 1.23 -5.64
C PRO A 61 12.40 0.16 -6.71
N SER A 62 13.46 -0.49 -7.20
CA SER A 62 13.37 -1.50 -8.25
C SER A 62 12.57 -2.74 -7.80
N LYS A 63 12.73 -3.16 -6.54
CA LYS A 63 12.03 -4.30 -5.94
C LYS A 63 10.55 -4.01 -5.74
N TYR A 64 10.22 -2.81 -5.24
CA TYR A 64 8.82 -2.36 -5.14
C TYR A 64 8.13 -2.41 -6.50
N ILE A 65 8.75 -1.83 -7.54
CA ILE A 65 8.20 -1.86 -8.91
C ILE A 65 8.03 -3.29 -9.42
N GLN A 66 9.04 -4.15 -9.22
CA GLN A 66 8.99 -5.55 -9.64
C GLN A 66 7.86 -6.31 -8.95
N ARG A 67 7.68 -6.12 -7.63
CA ARG A 67 6.64 -6.77 -6.84
C ARG A 67 5.25 -6.37 -7.35
N MET A 68 4.99 -5.07 -7.46
CA MET A 68 3.72 -4.54 -7.95
C MET A 68 3.43 -5.04 -9.37
N THR A 69 4.41 -4.92 -10.27
CA THR A 69 4.29 -5.39 -11.66
C THR A 69 4.05 -6.89 -11.75
N GLY A 70 4.75 -7.69 -10.92
CA GLY A 70 4.56 -9.12 -10.81
C GLY A 70 3.14 -9.48 -10.36
N ALA A 71 2.62 -8.78 -9.35
CA ALA A 71 1.25 -8.94 -8.90
C ALA A 71 0.23 -8.69 -10.02
N ALA A 72 0.37 -7.60 -10.79
CA ALA A 72 -0.53 -7.34 -11.91
C ALA A 72 -0.49 -8.42 -12.99
N ARG A 73 0.71 -8.84 -13.39
CA ARG A 73 0.88 -9.87 -14.42
C ARG A 73 0.29 -11.22 -13.98
N ASN A 74 0.27 -11.50 -12.68
CA ASN A 74 -0.32 -12.70 -12.11
C ASN A 74 -1.84 -12.60 -11.94
N MET A 75 -2.40 -11.40 -11.89
CA MET A 75 -3.84 -11.19 -11.68
C MET A 75 -4.62 -10.94 -12.95
N ILE A 76 -4.11 -10.10 -13.85
CA ILE A 76 -4.89 -9.55 -14.96
C ILE A 76 -4.18 -9.67 -16.30
N GLN A 77 -5.00 -9.74 -17.35
CA GLN A 77 -4.60 -9.55 -18.74
C GLN A 77 -5.45 -8.44 -19.34
N THR A 78 -4.82 -7.50 -20.02
CA THR A 78 -5.52 -6.40 -20.70
C THR A 78 -6.06 -6.87 -22.05
N ALA A 79 -7.21 -6.32 -22.46
CA ALA A 79 -7.78 -6.63 -23.77
C ALA A 79 -7.19 -5.76 -24.91
N ASP A 80 -6.67 -4.58 -24.57
CA ASP A 80 -6.11 -3.58 -25.49
C ASP A 80 -4.64 -3.84 -25.87
N GLY A 81 -4.01 -4.85 -25.25
CA GLY A 81 -2.60 -5.18 -25.43
C GLY A 81 -1.64 -4.28 -24.64
N SER A 82 -2.15 -3.38 -23.80
CA SER A 82 -1.33 -2.59 -22.87
C SER A 82 -0.70 -3.50 -21.80
N PRO A 83 0.48 -3.18 -21.26
CA PRO A 83 1.04 -3.96 -20.18
C PRO A 83 0.13 -3.97 -18.94
N ALA A 84 0.06 -5.07 -18.19
CA ALA A 84 -0.78 -5.20 -17.00
C ALA A 84 -0.44 -4.14 -15.93
N GLU A 85 0.84 -3.79 -15.82
CA GLU A 85 1.36 -2.75 -14.94
C GLU A 85 0.77 -1.35 -15.21
N SER A 86 0.20 -1.11 -16.40
CA SER A 86 -0.50 0.15 -16.71
C SER A 86 -1.82 0.32 -15.95
N ARG A 87 -2.31 -0.74 -15.30
CA ARG A 87 -3.52 -0.73 -14.46
C ARG A 87 -3.20 -0.70 -12.97
N ILE A 88 -1.94 -0.56 -12.57
CA ILE A 88 -1.53 -0.51 -11.17
C ILE A 88 -1.51 0.93 -10.68
N LEU A 89 -2.00 1.14 -9.45
CA LEU A 89 -1.69 2.34 -8.69
C LEU A 89 -0.31 2.18 -8.01
N PHE A 90 0.65 3.00 -8.43
CA PHE A 90 1.88 3.22 -7.67
C PHE A 90 1.63 4.39 -6.71
N SER A 91 1.70 4.12 -5.41
CA SER A 91 1.36 5.09 -4.37
C SER A 91 2.40 5.04 -3.25
N PRO A 92 2.78 6.20 -2.67
CA PRO A 92 3.63 6.23 -1.50
C PRO A 92 2.84 5.89 -0.21
N VAL A 93 1.52 5.77 -0.28
CA VAL A 93 0.63 5.46 0.86
C VAL A 93 0.18 4.00 0.83
N VAL A 94 0.00 3.43 -0.36
CA VAL A 94 -0.53 2.08 -0.56
C VAL A 94 0.60 1.13 -0.94
N SER A 95 0.99 0.24 -0.01
CA SER A 95 2.04 -0.76 -0.27
C SER A 95 1.55 -2.04 -0.95
N LEU A 96 0.24 -2.31 -0.90
CA LEU A 96 -0.40 -3.44 -1.55
C LEU A 96 -0.75 -3.18 -3.02
N PRO A 97 -0.76 -4.21 -3.88
CA PRO A 97 -1.27 -4.10 -5.24
C PRO A 97 -2.72 -3.62 -5.25
N PHE A 98 -2.96 -2.45 -5.84
CA PHE A 98 -4.28 -1.90 -6.13
C PHE A 98 -4.41 -1.63 -7.63
N PHE A 99 -5.57 -1.96 -8.21
CA PHE A 99 -5.77 -1.91 -9.65
C PHE A 99 -6.81 -0.87 -10.05
N VAL A 100 -6.42 0.04 -10.95
CA VAL A 100 -7.31 0.99 -11.61
C VAL A 100 -7.78 0.36 -12.93
N LEU A 101 -8.82 -0.46 -12.82
CA LEU A 101 -9.38 -1.25 -13.93
C LEU A 101 -10.33 -0.42 -14.80
N ASP A 102 -10.36 -0.70 -16.10
CA ASP A 102 -11.34 -0.11 -17.04
C ASP A 102 -12.52 -1.03 -17.36
N GLY A 103 -12.48 -2.27 -16.85
CA GLY A 103 -13.52 -3.28 -17.01
C GLY A 103 -13.33 -4.19 -18.23
N SER A 104 -12.29 -3.95 -19.04
CA SER A 104 -11.93 -4.81 -20.17
C SER A 104 -10.97 -5.94 -19.78
N GLU A 105 -10.45 -5.92 -18.55
CA GLU A 105 -9.45 -6.88 -18.08
C GLU A 105 -10.03 -8.29 -17.90
N LYS A 106 -9.19 -9.29 -18.17
CA LYS A 106 -9.47 -10.70 -17.86
C LYS A 106 -8.65 -11.10 -16.64
N PHE A 107 -9.30 -11.73 -15.67
CA PHE A 107 -8.63 -12.23 -14.49
C PHE A 107 -8.05 -13.63 -14.70
N ALA A 108 -6.92 -13.92 -14.06
CA ALA A 108 -6.21 -15.17 -14.25
C ALA A 108 -7.00 -16.41 -13.77
N ASN A 109 -7.78 -16.26 -12.70
CA ASN A 109 -8.64 -17.31 -12.15
C ASN A 109 -9.73 -16.71 -11.22
N GLU A 110 -10.62 -17.57 -10.70
CA GLU A 110 -11.71 -17.15 -9.80
C GLU A 110 -11.23 -16.69 -8.41
N ASP A 111 -10.09 -17.15 -7.91
CA ASP A 111 -9.57 -16.72 -6.61
C ASP A 111 -9.06 -15.27 -6.69
N VAL A 112 -8.48 -14.87 -7.82
CA VAL A 112 -8.07 -13.49 -8.09
C VAL A 112 -9.26 -12.54 -8.00
N LEU A 113 -10.43 -12.94 -8.52
CA LEU A 113 -11.65 -12.15 -8.43
C LEU A 113 -12.11 -11.94 -6.99
N LYS A 114 -11.60 -12.70 -6.02
CA LYS A 114 -11.94 -12.55 -4.60
C LYS A 114 -10.95 -11.67 -3.85
N TYR A 115 -9.90 -11.17 -4.49
CA TYR A 115 -8.94 -10.28 -3.85
C TYR A 115 -9.64 -9.02 -3.31
N PRO A 116 -9.55 -8.70 -2.00
CA PRO A 116 -10.36 -7.66 -1.37
C PRO A 116 -10.26 -6.29 -2.02
N LEU A 117 -9.08 -5.88 -2.48
CA LEU A 117 -8.87 -4.55 -3.07
C LEU A 117 -9.41 -4.41 -4.50
N LEU A 118 -10.04 -5.45 -5.05
CA LEU A 118 -10.90 -5.33 -6.24
C LEU A 118 -12.33 -4.91 -5.89
N HIS A 119 -12.70 -4.92 -4.60
CA HIS A 119 -14.07 -4.73 -4.15
C HIS A 119 -14.16 -3.53 -3.21
N ALA A 120 -15.04 -2.61 -3.59
CA ALA A 120 -15.46 -1.47 -2.78
C ALA A 120 -16.87 -1.71 -2.25
N PRO A 121 -17.20 -1.25 -1.03
CA PRO A 121 -18.56 -1.29 -0.52
C PRO A 121 -19.48 -0.41 -1.38
N ALA A 122 -20.68 -0.91 -1.69
CA ALA A 122 -21.63 -0.26 -2.58
C ALA A 122 -22.14 1.09 -2.04
N ASN A 123 -22.20 1.25 -0.71
CA ASN A 123 -22.66 2.46 -0.03
C ASN A 123 -21.57 3.52 0.21
N HIS A 124 -20.30 3.21 -0.06
CA HIS A 124 -19.20 4.19 0.00
C HIS A 124 -18.34 4.17 -1.27
N PRO A 125 -18.89 4.53 -2.44
CA PRO A 125 -18.10 4.62 -3.67
C PRO A 125 -17.06 5.74 -3.60
N LEU A 126 -15.91 5.56 -4.26
CA LEU A 126 -14.96 6.65 -4.47
C LEU A 126 -15.64 7.78 -5.28
N THR A 127 -15.79 8.95 -4.67
CA THR A 127 -16.44 10.12 -5.29
C THR A 127 -15.46 11.16 -5.81
N ASP A 128 -14.24 11.20 -5.26
CA ASP A 128 -13.19 12.14 -5.60
C ASP A 128 -11.89 11.39 -5.93
N PRO A 129 -11.48 11.32 -7.21
CA PRO A 129 -10.24 10.65 -7.61
C PRO A 129 -8.97 11.21 -6.96
N GLU A 130 -8.97 12.46 -6.49
CA GLU A 130 -7.81 13.04 -5.80
C GLU A 130 -7.59 12.40 -4.41
N GLN A 131 -8.60 11.73 -3.86
CA GLN A 131 -8.55 11.05 -2.57
C GLN A 131 -8.31 9.54 -2.71
N LEU A 132 -7.87 9.06 -3.88
CA LEU A 132 -7.70 7.63 -4.15
C LEU A 132 -6.80 6.95 -3.12
N ASP A 133 -5.67 7.54 -2.75
CA ASP A 133 -4.74 6.99 -1.75
C ASP A 133 -5.41 6.79 -0.39
N VAL A 134 -6.10 7.82 0.10
CA VAL A 134 -6.83 7.78 1.38
C VAL A 134 -7.93 6.74 1.31
N TYR A 135 -8.70 6.71 0.22
CA TYR A 135 -9.78 5.75 0.03
C TYR A 135 -9.28 4.30 0.02
N VAL A 136 -8.18 4.02 -0.65
CA VAL A 136 -7.58 2.66 -0.67
C VAL A 136 -7.02 2.31 0.70
N LEU A 137 -6.40 3.26 1.41
CA LEU A 137 -5.97 3.03 2.79
C LEU A 137 -7.16 2.75 3.72
N THR A 138 -8.30 3.42 3.53
CA THR A 138 -9.55 3.13 4.24
C THR A 138 -10.01 1.70 4.00
N LEU A 139 -10.01 1.23 2.76
CA LEU A 139 -10.34 -0.16 2.42
C LEU A 139 -9.40 -1.15 3.12
N ILE A 140 -8.10 -0.91 3.06
CA ILE A 140 -7.10 -1.77 3.71
C ILE A 140 -7.35 -1.82 5.21
N THR A 141 -7.49 -0.65 5.85
CA THR A 141 -7.74 -0.53 7.29
C THR A 141 -8.98 -1.31 7.69
N MET A 142 -10.08 -1.12 6.97
CA MET A 142 -11.34 -1.82 7.19
C MET A 142 -11.19 -3.34 7.05
N TYR A 143 -10.55 -3.83 5.98
CA TYR A 143 -10.38 -5.27 5.79
C TYR A 143 -9.44 -5.89 6.84
N VAL A 144 -8.40 -5.17 7.24
CA VAL A 144 -7.46 -5.64 8.26
C VAL A 144 -8.15 -5.70 9.63
N THR A 145 -8.89 -4.66 10.02
CA THR A 145 -9.56 -4.62 11.32
C THR A 145 -10.73 -5.62 11.41
N ALA A 146 -11.36 -5.93 10.27
CA ALA A 146 -12.33 -7.02 10.13
C ALA A 146 -11.69 -8.43 10.16
N GLY A 147 -10.35 -8.54 10.14
CA GLY A 147 -9.63 -9.81 10.06
C GLY A 147 -9.75 -10.51 8.70
N MET A 148 -10.11 -9.76 7.65
CA MET A 148 -10.30 -10.24 6.27
C MET A 148 -9.01 -10.19 5.44
N LEU A 149 -8.05 -9.37 5.84
CA LEU A 149 -6.77 -9.18 5.17
C LEU A 149 -5.65 -9.17 6.21
N ALA A 150 -4.60 -9.93 5.96
CA ALA A 150 -3.38 -9.93 6.77
C ALA A 150 -2.17 -10.20 5.88
N GLU A 151 -1.00 -9.70 6.27
CA GLU A 151 0.26 -10.05 5.64
C GLU A 151 1.04 -11.02 6.52
N ASP A 152 1.82 -11.91 5.91
CA ASP A 152 2.87 -12.64 6.60
C ASP A 152 4.24 -11.96 6.44
N TYR A 153 5.21 -12.41 7.25
CA TYR A 153 6.59 -11.95 7.18
C TYR A 153 7.32 -12.35 5.88
N ASP A 154 6.78 -13.33 5.14
CA ASP A 154 7.37 -13.85 3.91
C ASP A 154 6.89 -13.06 2.66
N GLY A 155 6.14 -11.96 2.84
CA GLY A 155 5.66 -11.09 1.76
C GLY A 155 4.43 -11.63 1.02
N SER A 156 3.66 -12.52 1.62
CA SER A 156 2.37 -12.99 1.13
C SER A 156 1.22 -12.26 1.81
N VAL A 157 0.13 -12.06 1.05
CA VAL A 157 -1.13 -11.55 1.60
C VAL A 157 -2.11 -12.73 1.75
N TYR A 158 -2.71 -12.83 2.92
CA TYR A 158 -3.78 -13.78 3.21
C TYR A 158 -5.11 -13.07 3.32
N THR A 159 -6.14 -13.67 2.74
CA THR A 159 -7.49 -13.12 2.80
C THR A 159 -8.56 -14.21 2.76
N TYR A 160 -9.73 -13.95 3.36
CA TYR A 160 -10.91 -14.79 3.20
C TYR A 160 -11.69 -14.54 1.91
N GLY A 161 -11.28 -13.52 1.15
CA GLY A 161 -11.86 -13.15 -0.13
C GLY A 161 -13.22 -12.47 -0.04
N VAL A 162 -13.56 -11.67 -1.04
CA VAL A 162 -14.85 -10.98 -1.15
C VAL A 162 -15.61 -11.53 -2.35
N GLU A 163 -16.92 -11.76 -2.18
CA GLU A 163 -17.79 -12.29 -3.23
C GLU A 163 -19.00 -11.36 -3.42
N GLY A 164 -19.14 -10.81 -4.63
CA GLY A 164 -20.27 -9.97 -5.00
C GLY A 164 -20.24 -8.57 -4.39
N GLU A 165 -21.33 -7.83 -4.59
CA GLU A 165 -21.53 -6.52 -3.96
C GLU A 165 -21.80 -6.69 -2.46
N PHE A 166 -21.25 -5.78 -1.66
CA PHE A 166 -21.46 -5.75 -0.21
C PHE A 166 -21.62 -4.31 0.27
N GLU A 167 -22.18 -4.15 1.46
CA GLU A 167 -22.29 -2.87 2.17
C GLU A 167 -21.55 -2.98 3.51
N ILE A 168 -21.15 -1.84 4.05
CA ILE A 168 -20.53 -1.75 5.38
C ILE A 168 -21.26 -0.69 6.22
N ALA A 169 -21.29 -0.88 7.53
CA ALA A 169 -21.89 0.09 8.43
C ALA A 169 -21.14 1.44 8.36
N ASP A 170 -21.89 2.54 8.31
CA ASP A 170 -21.35 3.89 8.11
C ASP A 170 -20.36 4.30 9.21
N ASP A 171 -20.57 3.83 10.45
CA ASP A 171 -19.70 4.10 11.59
C ASP A 171 -18.34 3.39 11.48
N VAL A 172 -18.32 2.14 11.01
CA VAL A 172 -17.09 1.40 10.74
C VAL A 172 -16.31 2.05 9.59
N TRP A 173 -17.00 2.44 8.52
CA TRP A 173 -16.37 3.16 7.42
C TRP A 173 -15.78 4.50 7.89
N ALA A 174 -16.58 5.30 8.61
CA ALA A 174 -16.15 6.61 9.09
C ALA A 174 -14.91 6.51 9.99
N ALA A 175 -14.85 5.53 10.90
CA ALA A 175 -13.68 5.32 11.76
C ALA A 175 -12.42 4.96 10.96
N ALA A 176 -12.55 4.07 9.96
CA ALA A 176 -11.42 3.70 9.09
C ALA A 176 -10.97 4.87 8.19
N GLU A 177 -11.92 5.69 7.72
CA GLU A 177 -11.65 6.84 6.87
C GLU A 177 -10.97 7.98 7.64
N GLU A 178 -11.45 8.27 8.85
CA GLU A 178 -10.85 9.26 9.73
C GLU A 178 -9.40 8.91 10.06
N TRP A 179 -9.16 7.66 10.47
CA TRP A 179 -7.80 7.16 10.69
C TRP A 179 -6.92 7.30 9.43
N SER A 180 -7.46 6.90 8.27
CA SER A 180 -6.70 6.95 7.01
C SER A 180 -6.36 8.38 6.60
N LYS A 181 -7.23 9.36 6.86
CA LYS A 181 -6.96 10.79 6.60
C LYS A 181 -5.84 11.33 7.47
N ASP A 182 -5.82 10.97 8.74
CA ASP A 182 -4.80 11.43 9.69
C ASP A 182 -3.43 10.81 9.37
N VAL A 183 -3.41 9.54 8.98
CA VAL A 183 -2.17 8.77 8.87
C VAL A 183 -1.58 8.73 7.46
N ALA A 184 -2.38 8.88 6.39
CA ALA A 184 -1.87 8.87 5.02
C ALA A 184 -0.73 9.89 4.76
N PRO A 185 -0.79 11.14 5.24
CA PRO A 185 0.33 12.08 5.10
C PRO A 185 1.61 11.59 5.78
N ILE A 186 1.49 11.00 6.98
CA ILE A 186 2.61 10.48 7.77
C ILE A 186 3.26 9.29 7.04
N ILE A 187 2.44 8.33 6.57
CA ILE A 187 2.91 7.17 5.77
C ILE A 187 3.63 7.66 4.52
N ARG A 188 3.03 8.61 3.79
CA ARG A 188 3.62 9.18 2.57
C ARG A 188 5.00 9.73 2.84
N GLU A 189 5.17 10.58 3.86
CA GLU A 189 6.47 11.17 4.19
C GLU A 189 7.51 10.11 4.57
N ILE A 190 7.13 9.12 5.39
CA ILE A 190 8.01 8.00 5.78
C ILE A 190 8.44 7.19 4.56
N ASN A 191 7.49 6.76 3.73
CA ASN A 191 7.77 5.90 2.57
C ASN A 191 8.59 6.61 1.50
N LEU A 192 8.36 7.91 1.28
CA LEU A 192 9.19 8.72 0.38
C LEU A 192 10.63 8.83 0.89
N ALA A 193 10.82 9.17 2.17
CA ALA A 193 12.15 9.26 2.78
C ALA A 193 12.90 7.93 2.70
N ARG A 194 12.21 6.81 2.96
CA ARG A 194 12.78 5.46 2.88
C ARG A 194 13.22 5.07 1.48
N ILE A 195 12.34 5.25 0.50
CA ILE A 195 12.66 4.88 -0.88
C ILE A 195 13.80 5.74 -1.42
N ALA A 196 13.86 7.03 -1.07
CA ALA A 196 15.00 7.90 -1.38
C ALA A 196 16.29 7.41 -0.67
N GLN A 197 16.20 7.03 0.60
CA GLN A 197 17.33 6.47 1.34
C GLN A 197 17.84 5.18 0.69
N PHE A 198 16.96 4.23 0.34
CA PHE A 198 17.34 3.00 -0.37
C PHE A 198 17.96 3.27 -1.72
N ALA A 199 17.41 4.21 -2.49
CA ALA A 199 18.01 4.62 -3.76
C ALA A 199 19.42 5.19 -3.54
N SER A 200 19.63 6.02 -2.51
CA SER A 200 20.93 6.65 -2.24
C SER A 200 22.05 5.65 -1.93
N LEU A 201 21.72 4.50 -1.34
CA LEU A 201 22.69 3.44 -1.00
C LEU A 201 23.19 2.66 -2.23
N ALA A 202 22.44 2.70 -3.33
CA ALA A 202 22.71 1.96 -4.57
C ALA A 202 22.31 2.79 -5.80
N TRP A 203 22.74 4.06 -5.83
CA TRP A 203 22.19 5.05 -6.77
C TRP A 203 22.39 4.69 -8.24
N GLU A 204 23.55 4.16 -8.60
CA GLU A 204 23.83 3.76 -10.00
C GLU A 204 22.85 2.67 -10.50
N GLU A 205 22.38 1.80 -9.61
CA GLU A 205 21.47 0.70 -9.96
C GLU A 205 19.99 1.11 -9.81
N GLU A 206 19.66 1.92 -8.79
CA GLU A 206 18.28 2.22 -8.39
C GLU A 206 17.74 3.53 -8.97
N GLN A 207 18.59 4.43 -9.49
CA GLN A 207 18.18 5.74 -10.02
C GLN A 207 17.01 5.65 -11.04
N PRO A 208 17.02 4.77 -12.06
CA PRO A 208 15.92 4.72 -13.03
C PRO A 208 14.58 4.32 -12.40
N ALA A 209 14.61 3.43 -11.41
CA ALA A 209 13.42 3.00 -10.69
C ALA A 209 12.91 4.11 -9.77
N PHE A 210 13.81 4.81 -9.09
CA PHE A 210 13.48 5.94 -8.24
C PHE A 210 12.82 7.09 -9.03
N GLU A 211 13.41 7.51 -10.15
CA GLU A 211 12.88 8.57 -11.02
C GLU A 211 11.47 8.23 -11.56
N MET A 212 11.21 6.96 -11.87
CA MET A 212 9.88 6.50 -12.28
C MET A 212 8.84 6.71 -11.17
N LEU A 213 9.21 6.37 -9.92
CA LEU A 213 8.32 6.53 -8.77
C LEU A 213 8.07 8.00 -8.44
N GLU A 214 9.10 8.85 -8.50
CA GLU A 214 8.94 10.30 -8.33
C GLU A 214 7.95 10.88 -9.34
N GLN A 215 8.07 10.47 -10.61
CA GLN A 215 7.14 10.87 -11.66
C GLN A 215 5.71 10.36 -11.38
N ALA A 216 5.57 9.09 -10.95
CA ALA A 216 4.28 8.50 -10.64
C ALA A 216 3.59 9.19 -9.46
N TRP A 217 4.36 9.60 -8.46
CA TRP A 217 3.85 10.25 -7.24
C TRP A 217 3.76 11.77 -7.33
N GLY A 218 4.26 12.36 -8.42
CA GLY A 218 4.29 13.81 -8.61
C GLY A 218 5.14 14.54 -7.56
N VAL A 219 6.23 13.91 -7.10
CA VAL A 219 7.15 14.46 -6.10
C VAL A 219 8.33 15.13 -6.80
N ASN A 220 8.79 16.27 -6.28
CA ASN A 220 9.97 16.95 -6.82
C ASN A 220 11.25 16.32 -6.24
N PRO A 221 12.28 16.06 -7.06
CA PRO A 221 13.58 15.54 -6.60
C PRO A 221 14.29 16.36 -5.52
N ASP A 222 13.89 17.60 -5.26
CA ASP A 222 14.47 18.43 -4.20
C ASP A 222 13.76 18.25 -2.84
N ASP A 223 12.62 17.55 -2.79
CA ASP A 223 11.77 17.47 -1.60
C ASP A 223 12.21 16.38 -0.61
N TRP A 224 13.15 15.49 -0.97
CA TRP A 224 13.48 14.32 -0.14
C TRP A 224 14.22 14.67 1.15
N GLN A 225 15.13 15.65 1.15
CA GLN A 225 15.96 15.95 2.32
C GLN A 225 15.11 16.48 3.50
N PRO A 226 14.17 17.42 3.29
CA PRO A 226 13.21 17.79 4.34
C PRO A 226 12.34 16.64 4.84
N LEU A 227 11.98 15.68 3.99
CA LEU A 227 11.20 14.50 4.37
C LEU A 227 12.01 13.54 5.24
N ALA A 228 13.28 13.30 4.87
CA ALA A 228 14.20 12.49 5.65
C ALA A 228 14.43 13.06 7.05
N ASP A 229 14.54 14.39 7.17
CA ASP A 229 14.75 15.06 8.46
C ASP A 229 13.54 14.91 9.41
N LYS A 230 12.31 14.83 8.86
CA LYS A 230 11.06 14.63 9.63
C LYS A 230 10.76 13.16 9.94
N MET A 231 11.41 12.23 9.24
CA MET A 231 11.11 10.80 9.34
C MET A 231 11.12 10.27 10.80
N PRO A 232 12.07 10.63 11.69
CA PRO A 232 12.06 10.14 13.07
C PRO A 232 10.80 10.54 13.85
N GLU A 233 10.35 11.79 13.71
CA GLU A 233 9.13 12.30 14.37
C GLU A 233 7.89 11.58 13.83
N ASN A 234 7.78 11.44 12.52
CA ASN A 234 6.67 10.74 11.88
C ASN A 234 6.62 9.25 12.23
N VAL A 235 7.78 8.60 12.36
CA VAL A 235 7.89 7.20 12.81
C VAL A 235 7.37 7.05 14.24
N ASP A 236 7.69 7.99 15.13
CA ASP A 236 7.18 7.97 16.51
C ASP A 236 5.66 8.18 16.56
N LEU A 237 5.11 9.05 15.70
CA LEU A 237 3.67 9.25 15.56
C LEU A 237 2.96 7.97 15.03
N LEU A 238 3.48 7.39 13.95
CA LEU A 238 2.87 6.21 13.33
C LEU A 238 2.93 4.97 14.21
N LYS A 239 3.98 4.84 15.05
CA LYS A 239 4.18 3.66 15.89
C LYS A 239 2.98 3.33 16.78
N HIS A 240 2.32 4.36 17.32
CA HIS A 240 1.17 4.16 18.20
C HIS A 240 -0.01 3.52 17.46
N ASP A 241 -0.22 3.94 16.22
CA ASP A 241 -1.35 3.53 15.38
C ASP A 241 -1.07 2.23 14.60
N TYR A 242 0.20 1.96 14.29
CA TYR A 242 0.63 0.79 13.53
C TYR A 242 0.26 -0.52 14.24
N ASP A 243 0.54 -0.60 15.55
CA ASP A 243 0.27 -1.79 16.36
C ASP A 243 -1.24 -2.08 16.48
N ILE A 244 -2.09 -1.05 16.35
CA ILE A 244 -3.56 -1.19 16.42
C ILE A 244 -4.09 -1.93 15.18
N ILE A 245 -3.42 -1.80 14.04
CA ILE A 245 -3.95 -2.25 12.75
C ILE A 245 -3.30 -3.55 12.30
N THR A 246 -1.97 -3.64 12.26
CA THR A 246 -1.33 -4.68 11.44
C THR A 246 -1.05 -5.97 12.20
N ASN A 247 -1.06 -5.96 13.55
CA ASN A 247 -0.52 -7.03 14.41
C ASN A 247 0.91 -7.48 14.03
N LEU A 248 1.62 -6.69 13.20
CA LEU A 248 3.00 -6.95 12.78
C LEU A 248 3.95 -6.10 13.65
N PRO A 249 5.22 -6.50 13.79
CA PRO A 249 6.23 -5.69 14.44
C PRO A 249 6.46 -4.42 13.62
N PHE A 250 6.36 -3.27 14.27
CA PHE A 250 6.70 -2.01 13.65
C PHE A 250 8.22 -1.93 13.44
N GLU A 251 8.68 -2.21 12.22
CA GLU A 251 10.09 -2.14 11.83
C GLU A 251 10.35 -1.03 10.79
N PRO A 252 10.25 0.24 11.19
CA PRO A 252 10.37 1.40 10.30
C PRO A 252 11.79 1.65 9.77
N TYR A 253 12.76 0.87 10.24
CA TYR A 253 14.17 0.96 9.84
C TYR A 253 14.72 -0.38 9.33
N SER A 254 13.94 -1.47 9.36
CA SER A 254 14.42 -2.72 8.78
C SER A 254 14.27 -2.64 7.26
N GLU A 255 15.33 -3.06 6.57
CA GLU A 255 15.11 -3.70 5.28
C GLU A 255 14.61 -5.11 5.59
N LEU A 256 13.50 -5.52 4.97
CA LEU A 256 13.15 -6.93 4.88
C LEU A 256 14.15 -7.61 3.93
N SER A 257 15.40 -7.73 4.34
CA SER A 257 16.41 -8.40 3.54
C SER A 257 17.58 -8.83 4.40
N SER A 258 17.38 -9.98 5.05
CA SER A 258 18.47 -10.94 5.28
C SER A 258 19.32 -11.18 4.02
N GLN A 259 18.78 -10.91 2.81
CA GLN A 259 19.51 -10.92 1.55
C GLN A 259 20.40 -9.68 1.32
N TYR A 260 20.05 -8.47 1.78
CA TYR A 260 20.88 -7.26 1.59
C TYR A 260 22.03 -7.20 2.57
N GLU A 261 21.82 -7.59 3.82
CA GLU A 261 22.94 -7.71 4.76
C GLU A 261 23.99 -8.67 4.23
N GLN A 262 23.55 -9.73 3.53
CA GLN A 262 24.43 -10.68 2.87
C GLN A 262 25.05 -10.10 1.59
N GLU A 263 24.27 -9.46 0.71
CA GLU A 263 24.78 -8.82 -0.51
C GLU A 263 25.76 -7.67 -0.22
N LEU A 264 25.54 -6.89 0.83
CA LEU A 264 26.46 -5.85 1.29
C LEU A 264 27.74 -6.45 1.87
N LYS A 265 27.63 -7.55 2.64
CA LYS A 265 28.80 -8.28 3.14
C LYS A 265 29.60 -8.87 1.98
N ASP A 266 28.93 -9.51 1.04
CA ASP A 266 29.56 -10.15 -0.12
C ASP A 266 30.22 -9.09 -1.02
N LYS A 267 29.55 -7.95 -1.30
CA LYS A 267 30.13 -6.81 -2.05
C LYS A 267 31.30 -6.16 -1.29
N ALA A 268 31.22 -6.04 0.05
CA ALA A 268 32.30 -5.49 0.86
C ALA A 268 33.53 -6.42 0.92
N GLU A 269 33.32 -7.73 0.94
CA GLU A 269 34.38 -8.73 0.87
C GLU A 269 35.03 -8.78 -0.52
N GLU A 270 34.24 -8.66 -1.60
CA GLU A 270 34.74 -8.61 -2.97
C GLU A 270 35.55 -7.33 -3.26
N ALA A 271 35.14 -6.18 -2.68
CA ALA A 271 35.90 -4.94 -2.73
C ALA A 271 37.20 -4.96 -1.89
N ALA A 272 37.27 -5.82 -0.86
CA ALA A 272 38.46 -6.01 -0.03
C ALA A 272 39.48 -7.02 -0.61
N ALA A 273 39.03 -7.92 -1.50
CA ALA A 273 39.87 -8.93 -2.14
C ALA A 273 41.10 -8.37 -2.91
N PRO A 274 41.01 -7.29 -3.71
CA PRO A 274 42.19 -6.77 -4.44
C PRO A 274 43.22 -6.03 -3.56
N MET A 275 42.92 -5.75 -2.28
CA MET A 275 43.89 -5.15 -1.35
C MET A 275 44.78 -6.20 -0.66
N ALA A 276 44.35 -7.46 -0.60
CA ALA A 276 45.13 -8.55 0.01
C ALA A 276 46.23 -9.12 -0.92
N GLU A 277 46.06 -9.03 -2.24
CA GLU A 277 47.06 -9.51 -3.21
C GLU A 277 48.20 -8.51 -3.48
N SER A 278 48.10 -7.27 -2.97
CA SER A 278 49.18 -6.25 -3.09
C SER A 278 50.19 -6.25 -1.93
N LEU A 279 50.02 -7.15 -0.95
CA LEU A 279 50.85 -7.25 0.26
C LEU A 279 51.60 -8.60 0.40
N ILE A 280 51.76 -9.37 -0.68
CA ILE A 280 52.65 -10.55 -0.73
C ILE A 280 53.81 -10.29 -1.68
#